data_AF-A0A7X5Q9A4-F1
#
_entry.id   AF-A0A7X5Q9A4-F1
#
_cell.length_a   1.000
_cell.length_b   1.000
_cell.length_c   1.000
_cell.angle_alpha   90.00
_cell.angle_beta   90.00
_cell.angle_gamma   90.00
#
_symmetry.space_group_name_H-M   'P 1'
#
loop_
_entity.id
_entity.type
_entity.pdbx_description
1 polymer ?
#
loop_
_entity_poly.entity_id
_entity_poly.type
_entity_poly.pdbx_seq_one_letter_code
_entity_poly.pdbx_strand_id
1 'polypeptide(L)'
;MENEHPFYGTDIYRDREQDYINKLLRKYKSEPVSEDLKKKIWDELQREKHLGRIKIPFKVVIRKDPSGVFPEYIDVRLDTKV
;
A
#
# COMPACT_ATOMS: atom_id res chain seq x y z
N MET A 1 1.41 -36.01 3.66
CA MET A 1 1.33 -35.30 4.94
C MET A 1 2.43 -34.26 4.94
N GLU A 2 2.00 -33.01 5.10
CA GLU A 2 2.71 -31.77 5.49
C GLU A 2 4.23 -31.71 5.35
N ASN A 3 4.69 -30.95 4.35
CA ASN A 3 5.94 -30.19 4.47
C ASN A 3 5.54 -28.75 4.82
N GLU A 4 5.50 -28.44 6.12
CA GLU A 4 5.40 -27.07 6.59
C GLU A 4 6.70 -26.33 6.21
N HIS A 5 6.60 -25.41 5.26
CA HIS A 5 7.71 -24.52 4.94
C HIS A 5 7.83 -23.46 6.05
N PRO A 6 8.91 -23.42 6.85
CA PRO A 6 9.20 -22.27 7.69
C PRO A 6 9.33 -21.04 6.78
N PHE A 7 8.64 -19.96 7.14
CA PHE A 7 8.54 -18.68 6.43
C PHE A 7 9.92 -18.12 6.03
N TYR A 8 10.48 -18.56 4.91
CA TYR A 8 11.68 -17.98 4.30
C TYR A 8 11.28 -17.33 2.97
N GLY A 9 11.16 -16.00 2.97
CA GLY A 9 10.98 -15.21 1.76
C GLY A 9 10.14 -13.95 1.92
N THR A 10 9.39 -13.82 3.02
CA THR A 10 8.57 -12.62 3.30
C THR A 10 8.82 -12.18 4.73
N ASP A 11 9.38 -10.97 4.89
CA ASP A 11 9.54 -10.39 6.22
C ASP A 11 8.15 -10.26 6.87
N ILE A 12 7.95 -10.91 8.02
CA ILE A 12 6.69 -10.83 8.79
C ILE A 12 6.29 -9.38 9.06
N TYR A 13 7.28 -8.47 9.16
CA TYR A 13 7.06 -7.02 9.26
C TYR A 13 6.37 -6.44 8.03
N ARG A 14 6.71 -6.91 6.84
CA ARG A 14 6.11 -6.49 5.58
C ARG A 14 4.66 -6.90 5.49
N ASP A 15 4.31 -8.13 5.84
CA ASP A 15 2.92 -8.60 5.80
C ASP A 15 2.03 -7.85 6.78
N ARG A 16 2.54 -7.58 7.99
CA ARG A 16 1.82 -6.80 9.00
C ARG A 16 1.61 -5.35 8.58
N GLU A 17 2.65 -4.68 8.06
CA GLU A 17 2.52 -3.29 7.58
C GLU A 17 1.64 -3.22 6.31
N GLN A 18 1.74 -4.21 5.42
CA GLN A 18 0.90 -4.30 4.22
C GLN A 18 -0.59 -4.49 4.58
N ASP A 19 -0.92 -5.37 5.52
CA ASP A 19 -2.30 -5.54 6.00
C ASP A 19 -2.81 -4.27 6.69
N TYR A 20 -1.95 -3.60 7.48
CA TYR A 20 -2.27 -2.33 8.11
C TYR A 20 -2.60 -1.24 7.09
N ILE A 21 -1.74 -1.07 6.07
CA ILE A 21 -1.95 -0.11 4.98
C ILE A 21 -3.22 -0.47 4.21
N ASN A 22 -3.46 -1.75 3.90
CA ASN A 22 -4.69 -2.17 3.24
C ASN A 22 -5.93 -1.82 4.05
N LYS A 23 -5.92 -2.01 5.38
CA LYS A 23 -7.00 -1.61 6.27
C LYS A 23 -7.20 -0.10 6.28
N LEU A 24 -6.12 0.67 6.32
CA LEU A 24 -6.16 2.14 6.28
C LEU A 24 -6.78 2.64 4.98
N LEU A 25 -6.41 2.05 3.84
CA LEU A 25 -6.87 2.49 2.52
C LEU A 25 -8.30 2.07 2.19
N ARG A 26 -8.89 1.11 2.92
CA ARG A 26 -10.29 0.67 2.68
C ARG A 26 -11.29 1.80 2.74
N LYS A 27 -11.06 2.85 3.54
CA LYS A 27 -11.96 4.01 3.64
C LYS A 27 -12.00 4.87 2.39
N TYR A 28 -10.97 4.78 1.55
CA TYR A 28 -10.85 5.52 0.30
C TYR A 28 -11.37 4.75 -0.92
N LYS A 29 -11.80 3.48 -0.75
CA LYS A 29 -12.24 2.62 -1.88
C LYS A 29 -13.41 3.19 -2.69
N SER A 30 -14.23 4.04 -2.08
CA SER A 30 -15.40 4.64 -2.75
C SER A 30 -15.14 6.04 -3.29
N GLU A 31 -13.95 6.62 -3.05
CA GLU A 31 -13.60 7.94 -3.58
C GLU A 31 -13.08 7.82 -5.03
N PRO A 32 -13.45 8.78 -5.92
CA PRO A 32 -12.92 8.80 -7.27
C PRO A 32 -11.42 9.07 -7.26
N VAL A 33 -10.69 8.39 -8.15
CA VAL A 33 -9.26 8.60 -8.30
C VAL A 33 -8.97 10.01 -8.78
N SER A 34 -8.15 10.72 -8.02
CA SER A 34 -7.76 12.11 -8.26
C SER A 34 -6.40 12.38 -7.63
N GLU A 35 -5.71 13.44 -8.08
CA GLU A 35 -4.48 13.89 -7.42
C GLU A 35 -4.74 14.31 -5.97
N ASP A 36 -5.92 14.86 -5.67
CA ASP A 36 -6.34 15.18 -4.29
C ASP A 36 -6.44 13.93 -3.42
N LEU A 37 -7.07 12.86 -3.93
CA LEU A 37 -7.16 11.58 -3.20
C LEU A 37 -5.78 10.98 -2.97
N LYS A 38 -4.92 10.99 -4.00
CA LYS A 38 -3.52 10.55 -3.88
C LYS A 38 -2.76 11.35 -2.82
N LYS A 39 -2.93 12.68 -2.77
CA LYS A 39 -2.31 13.53 -1.76
C LYS A 39 -2.82 13.20 -0.35
N LYS A 40 -4.13 13.05 -0.17
CA LYS A 40 -4.72 12.62 1.12
C LYS A 40 -4.14 11.29 1.60
N ILE A 41 -4.06 10.29 0.71
CA ILE A 41 -3.48 8.98 1.03
C ILE A 41 -2.00 9.13 1.40
N TRP A 42 -1.24 9.91 0.64
CA TRP A 42 0.17 10.17 0.92
C TRP A 42 0.37 10.81 2.29
N ASP A 43 -0.34 11.90 2.59
CA ASP A 43 -0.25 12.64 3.84
C ASP A 43 -0.60 11.75 5.03
N GLU A 44 -1.59 10.87 4.88
CA GLU A 44 -1.96 9.95 5.93
C GLU A 44 -0.91 8.85 6.16
N LEU A 45 -0.41 8.23 5.09
CA LEU A 45 0.67 7.24 5.22
C LEU A 45 1.93 7.87 5.83
N GLN A 46 2.23 9.14 5.49
CA GLN A 46 3.32 9.89 6.12
C GLN A 46 3.06 10.14 7.61
N ARG A 47 1.82 10.44 8.00
CA ARG A 47 1.45 10.57 9.42
C ARG A 47 1.66 9.25 10.16
N GLU A 48 1.17 8.13 9.62
CA GLU A 48 1.35 6.81 10.24
C GLU A 48 2.83 6.39 10.31
N LYS A 49 3.64 6.81 9.33
CA LYS A 49 5.10 6.67 9.37
C LYS A 49 5.73 7.49 10.48
N HIS A 50 5.31 8.75 10.65
CA HIS A 50 5.78 9.61 11.73
C HIS A 50 5.42 9.05 13.12
N LEU A 51 4.26 8.39 13.24
CA LEU A 51 3.82 7.67 14.44
C LEU A 51 4.54 6.31 14.65
N GLY A 52 5.41 5.90 13.73
CA GLY A 52 6.18 4.66 13.81
C GLY A 52 5.40 3.38 13.51
N ARG A 53 4.17 3.49 12.99
CA ARG A 53 3.29 2.36 12.61
C ARG A 53 3.62 1.80 11.23
N ILE A 54 4.17 2.63 10.36
CA ILE A 54 4.74 2.23 9.06
C ILE A 54 6.22 2.56 9.11
N LYS A 55 7.08 1.60 8.83
CA LYS A 55 8.53 1.82 8.77
C LYS A 55 9.06 1.63 7.36
N ILE A 56 8.41 0.77 6.58
CA ILE A 56 8.83 0.45 5.24
C ILE A 56 8.65 1.70 4.33
N PRO A 57 9.66 2.05 3.53
CA PRO A 57 9.52 3.08 2.51
C PRO A 57 8.36 2.76 1.55
N PHE A 58 7.58 3.76 1.19
CA PHE A 58 6.45 3.57 0.27
C PHE A 58 6.37 4.68 -0.76
N LYS A 59 5.70 4.37 -1.87
CA LYS A 59 5.36 5.30 -2.94
C LYS A 59 3.89 5.14 -3.30
N VAL A 60 3.19 6.26 -3.48
CA VAL A 60 1.79 6.30 -3.92
C VAL A 60 1.76 6.79 -5.36
N VAL A 61 1.15 6.02 -6.26
CA VAL A 61 1.03 6.37 -7.69
C VAL A 61 -0.40 6.19 -8.16
N ILE A 62 -0.83 7.02 -9.12
CA ILE A 62 -2.06 6.77 -9.86
C ILE A 62 -1.69 5.91 -11.07
N ARG A 63 -2.38 4.79 -11.23
CA ARG A 63 -2.26 3.90 -12.37
C ARG A 63 -3.40 4.22 -13.31
N LYS A 64 -3.03 4.71 -14.48
CA LYS A 64 -3.93 4.95 -15.59
C LYS A 64 -3.80 3.81 -16.57
N ASP A 65 -4.92 3.26 -16.99
CA ASP A 65 -4.94 2.24 -18.03
C ASP A 65 -4.91 2.92 -19.40
N PRO A 66 -3.84 2.74 -20.21
CA PRO A 66 -3.73 3.40 -21.51
C PRO A 66 -4.75 2.87 -22.52
N SER A 67 -5.29 1.66 -22.32
CA SER A 67 -6.38 1.12 -23.14
C SER A 67 -7.76 1.64 -22.76
N GLY A 68 -7.91 2.31 -21.61
CA GLY A 68 -9.20 2.79 -21.11
C GLY A 68 -10.20 1.68 -20.74
N VAL A 69 -9.73 0.43 -20.65
CA VAL A 69 -10.56 -0.75 -20.34
C VAL A 69 -10.77 -0.86 -18.84
N PHE A 70 -9.78 -0.46 -18.05
CA PHE A 70 -9.83 -0.53 -16.60
C PHE A 70 -9.94 0.86 -15.96
N PRO A 71 -10.72 1.00 -14.88
CA PRO A 71 -10.77 2.26 -14.14
C PRO A 71 -9.40 2.59 -13.55
N GLU A 72 -9.08 3.88 -13.51
CA GLU A 72 -7.89 4.35 -12.81
C GLU A 72 -7.93 3.90 -11.34
N TYR A 73 -6.78 3.57 -10.78
CA TYR A 73 -6.65 3.17 -9.37
C TYR A 73 -5.40 3.76 -8.74
N ILE A 74 -5.42 3.89 -7.41
CA ILE A 74 -4.25 4.29 -6.63
C ILE A 74 -3.50 3.04 -6.20
N ASP A 75 -2.21 3.00 -6.51
CA ASP A 75 -1.30 1.90 -6.20
C ASP A 75 -0.28 2.38 -5.15
N VAL A 76 -0.15 1.65 -4.06
CA VAL A 76 0.82 1.91 -2.99
C VAL A 76 1.89 0.83 -3.03
N ARG A 77 3.09 1.21 -3.43
CA ARG A 77 4.23 0.32 -3.53
C ARG A 77 5.11 0.45 -2.32
N LEU A 78 5.33 -0.66 -1.64
CA LEU A 78 6.31 -0.76 -0.56
C LEU A 78 7.66 -1.08 -1.20
N ASP A 79 8.64 -0.20 -1.02
CA ASP A 79 10.02 -0.43 -1.47
C ASP A 79 10.78 -1.12 -0.34
N THR A 80 11.27 -2.32 -0.63
CA THR A 80 12.01 -3.16 0.31
C THR A 80 13.47 -3.31 -0.11
N LYS A 81 14.08 -2.31 -0.77
CA LYS A 81 15.54 -2.28 -0.90
C LYS A 81 16.18 -2.18 0.48
N VAL A 82 16.48 -3.35 1.04
CA VAL A 82 17.60 -3.60 1.95
C VAL A 82 18.84 -3.87 1.12
#